data_AF-A0AAU7UBU6-F1
#
_entry.id   AF-A0AAU7UBU6-F1
#
_cell.length_a   1.000
_cell.length_b   1.000
_cell.length_c   1.000
_cell.angle_alpha   90.00
_cell.angle_beta   90.00
_cell.angle_gamma   90.00
#
_symmetry.space_group_name_H-M   'P 1'
#
loop_
_entity.id
_entity.type
_entity.pdbx_description
1 polymer ?
#
loop_
_entity_poly.entity_id
_entity_poly.type
_entity_poly.pdbx_seq_one_letter_code
_entity_poly.pdbx_strand_id
1 'polypeptide(L)'
;MVALDLLAELGARGVTLAVQDGKLTARGPKGAVTQELAAAIQAEKAALMQRLQGQPQAAALAPLPEPLVRLIRAAAVNSLGGPAKLPTGHVSNLGDYVLAAAALYAAGLEPERQLSDLWAARGAWVS
;
A
#
# COMPACT_ATOMS: atom_id res chain seq x y z
N MET A 1 0.41 -27.70 -9.95
CA MET A 1 0.98 -26.36 -9.72
C MET A 1 0.27 -25.78 -8.51
N VAL A 2 0.98 -25.21 -7.53
CA VAL A 2 0.37 -24.74 -6.27
C VAL A 2 -0.17 -23.33 -6.47
N ALA A 3 -1.33 -23.00 -5.90
CA ALA A 3 -2.01 -21.69 -6.04
C ALA A 3 -1.13 -20.44 -5.81
N LEU A 4 -0.07 -20.55 -4.99
CA LEU A 4 0.91 -19.49 -4.74
C LEU A 4 1.79 -19.17 -5.95
N ASP A 5 2.20 -20.22 -6.67
CA ASP A 5 3.03 -20.14 -7.87
C ASP A 5 2.24 -19.47 -9.01
N LEU A 6 0.95 -19.81 -9.12
CA LEU A 6 0.02 -19.21 -10.06
C LEU A 6 -0.19 -17.70 -9.78
N LEU A 7 -0.33 -17.30 -8.52
CA LEU A 7 -0.48 -15.88 -8.15
C LEU A 7 0.79 -15.07 -8.43
N ALA A 8 1.98 -15.65 -8.17
CA ALA A 8 3.25 -15.02 -8.48
C ALA A 8 3.44 -14.85 -10.00
N GLU A 9 3.11 -15.88 -10.78
CA GLU A 9 3.19 -15.81 -12.25
C GLU A 9 2.19 -14.81 -12.85
N LEU A 10 0.98 -14.74 -12.30
CA LEU A 10 -0.01 -13.73 -12.66
C LEU A 10 0.50 -12.31 -12.33
N GLY A 11 1.05 -12.12 -11.13
CA GLY A 11 1.65 -10.85 -10.70
C GLY A 11 2.80 -10.41 -11.60
N ALA A 12 3.69 -11.33 -11.98
CA ALA A 12 4.80 -11.06 -12.90
C ALA A 12 4.33 -10.60 -14.29
N ARG A 13 3.12 -10.99 -14.70
CA ARG A 13 2.48 -10.60 -15.96
C ARG A 13 1.55 -9.38 -15.81
N GLY A 14 1.55 -8.73 -14.65
CA GLY A 14 0.69 -7.58 -14.36
C GLY A 14 -0.79 -7.94 -14.22
N VAL A 15 -1.11 -9.20 -13.94
CA VAL A 15 -2.47 -9.67 -13.69
C VAL A 15 -2.69 -9.79 -12.19
N THR A 16 -3.70 -9.08 -11.68
CA THR A 16 -4.14 -9.13 -10.30
C THR A 16 -5.46 -9.90 -10.22
N LEU A 17 -5.52 -10.92 -9.37
CA LEU A 17 -6.76 -11.61 -9.02
C LEU A 17 -7.38 -10.96 -7.78
N ALA A 18 -8.67 -10.65 -7.85
CA ALA A 18 -9.47 -10.18 -6.74
C ALA A 18 -10.75 -11.02 -6.61
N VAL A 19 -11.35 -11.05 -5.43
CA VAL A 19 -12.71 -11.55 -5.24
C VAL A 19 -13.64 -10.34 -5.16
N GLN A 20 -14.56 -10.21 -6.11
CA GLN A 20 -15.57 -9.15 -6.15
C GLN A 20 -16.94 -9.81 -6.25
N ASP A 21 -17.86 -9.51 -5.33
CA ASP A 21 -19.21 -10.11 -5.27
C ASP A 21 -19.20 -11.66 -5.24
N GLY A 22 -18.24 -12.26 -4.55
CA GLY A 22 -18.09 -13.72 -4.48
C GLY A 22 -17.59 -14.37 -5.78
N LYS A 23 -17.14 -13.57 -6.76
CA LYS A 23 -16.57 -14.02 -8.03
C LYS A 23 -15.10 -13.66 -8.12
N LEU A 24 -14.29 -14.59 -8.61
CA LEU A 24 -12.90 -14.34 -8.97
C LEU A 24 -12.86 -13.45 -10.22
N THR A 25 -12.34 -12.23 -10.06
CA THR A 25 -12.11 -11.27 -11.15
C THR A 25 -10.61 -11.10 -11.37
N ALA A 26 -10.17 -11.27 -12.61
CA ALA A 26 -8.81 -10.97 -13.03
C ALA A 26 -8.77 -9.57 -13.66
N ARG A 27 -7.89 -8.71 -13.18
CA ARG A 27 -7.57 -7.42 -13.82
C ARG A 27 -6.14 -7.47 -14.34
N GLY A 28 -5.94 -7.09 -15.59
CA GLY A 28 -4.60 -7.05 -16.18
C GLY A 28 -4.65 -6.62 -17.65
N PRO A 29 -3.48 -6.50 -18.30
CA PRO A 29 -3.40 -6.12 -19.70
C PRO A 29 -4.12 -7.13 -20.61
N LYS A 30 -4.71 -6.64 -21.71
CA LYS A 30 -5.43 -7.47 -22.70
C LYS A 30 -4.51 -8.58 -23.21
N GLY A 31 -4.93 -9.84 -23.03
CA GLY A 31 -4.18 -11.02 -23.48
C GLY A 31 -3.21 -11.62 -22.45
N ALA A 32 -3.08 -11.04 -21.26
CA ALA A 32 -2.20 -11.58 -20.21
C ALA A 32 -2.74 -12.89 -19.58
N VAL A 33 -4.05 -13.13 -19.69
CA VAL A 33 -4.68 -14.40 -19.32
C VAL A 33 -4.76 -15.27 -20.59
N THR A 34 -3.86 -16.23 -20.72
CA THR A 34 -3.90 -17.25 -21.78
C THR A 34 -4.94 -18.33 -21.46
N GLN A 35 -5.40 -19.11 -22.44
CA GLN A 35 -6.33 -20.22 -22.21
C GLN A 35 -5.81 -21.24 -21.19
N GLU A 36 -4.50 -21.49 -21.20
CA GLU A 36 -3.84 -22.40 -20.27
C GLU A 36 -3.91 -21.87 -18.82
N LEU A 37 -3.69 -20.56 -18.63
CA LEU A 37 -3.86 -19.90 -17.34
C LEU A 37 -5.31 -19.86 -16.88
N ALA A 38 -6.26 -19.67 -17.78
CA ALA A 38 -7.68 -19.72 -17.45
C ALA A 38 -8.07 -21.12 -16.93
N ALA A 39 -7.58 -22.18 -17.57
CA ALA A 39 -7.78 -23.56 -17.12
C ALA A 39 -7.15 -23.81 -15.74
N ALA A 40 -5.94 -23.30 -15.50
CA ALA A 40 -5.26 -23.42 -14.21
C ALA A 40 -5.97 -22.63 -13.09
N ILE A 41 -6.44 -21.41 -13.36
CA ILE A 41 -7.25 -20.60 -12.42
C ILE A 41 -8.56 -21.32 -12.09
N GLN A 42 -9.17 -21.98 -13.07
CA GLN A 42 -10.43 -22.68 -12.90
C GLN A 42 -10.27 -23.99 -12.11
N ALA A 43 -9.17 -24.72 -12.33
CA ALA A 43 -8.82 -25.91 -11.57
C ALA A 43 -8.55 -25.59 -10.09
N GLU A 44 -7.84 -24.49 -9.82
CA GLU A 44 -7.45 -24.07 -8.47
C GLU A 44 -8.43 -23.05 -7.84
N LYS A 45 -9.61 -22.84 -8.45
CA LYS A 45 -10.56 -21.79 -8.06
C LYS A 45 -10.90 -21.80 -6.57
N ALA A 46 -11.19 -22.98 -6.00
CA ALA A 46 -11.57 -23.10 -4.59
C ALA A 46 -10.42 -22.71 -3.65
N ALA A 47 -9.20 -23.15 -3.95
CA ALA A 47 -7.99 -22.81 -3.20
C ALA A 47 -7.65 -21.32 -3.34
N LEU A 48 -7.79 -20.74 -4.54
CA LEU A 48 -7.60 -19.32 -4.80
C LEU A 48 -8.63 -18.47 -4.07
N MET A 49 -9.91 -18.85 -4.05
CA MET A 49 -10.94 -18.12 -3.30
C MET A 49 -10.69 -18.19 -1.79
N GLN A 50 -10.40 -19.36 -1.23
CA GLN A 50 -10.07 -19.48 0.20
C GLN A 50 -8.85 -18.65 0.57
N ARG A 51 -7.84 -18.60 -0.30
CA ARG A 51 -6.64 -17.78 -0.08
C ARG A 51 -6.90 -16.28 -0.25
N LEU A 52 -7.68 -15.86 -1.24
CA LEU A 52 -8.03 -14.44 -1.43
C LEU A 52 -9.01 -13.92 -0.36
N GLN A 53 -9.83 -14.80 0.22
CA GLN A 53 -10.69 -14.48 1.36
C GLN A 53 -9.95 -14.53 2.70
N GLY A 54 -8.95 -15.41 2.82
CA GLY A 54 -8.14 -15.58 4.03
C GLY A 54 -6.88 -14.71 4.09
N GLN A 55 -6.42 -14.17 2.96
CA GLN A 55 -5.45 -13.09 2.96
C GLN A 55 -6.18 -11.78 3.20
N PRO A 56 -5.70 -10.92 4.11
CA PRO A 56 -6.03 -9.51 4.00
C PRO A 56 -5.50 -9.08 2.64
N GLN A 57 -6.39 -9.03 1.65
CA GLN A 57 -6.20 -8.40 0.35
C GLN A 57 -5.37 -7.17 0.62
N ALA A 58 -4.09 -7.16 0.19
CA ALA A 58 -3.11 -6.14 0.56
C ALA A 58 -3.84 -4.81 0.55
N ALA A 59 -4.22 -4.34 1.75
CA ALA A 59 -5.28 -3.36 1.87
C ALA A 59 -4.70 -2.16 1.17
N ALA A 60 -5.21 -1.84 -0.01
CA ALA A 60 -4.74 -0.68 -0.75
C ALA A 60 -4.88 0.46 0.25
N LEU A 61 -3.74 0.92 0.77
CA LEU A 61 -3.73 1.84 1.90
C LEU A 61 -4.61 3.00 1.52
N ALA A 62 -5.51 3.38 2.43
CA ALA A 62 -6.39 4.50 2.16
C ALA A 62 -5.54 5.68 1.70
N PRO A 63 -5.93 6.36 0.61
CA PRO A 63 -5.18 7.51 0.13
C PRO A 63 -5.04 8.53 1.26
N LEU A 64 -3.84 9.09 1.40
CA LEU A 64 -3.59 10.05 2.47
C LEU A 64 -4.48 11.29 2.28
N PRO A 65 -5.04 11.85 3.38
CA PRO A 65 -5.76 13.11 3.35
C PRO A 65 -4.93 14.24 2.75
N GLU A 66 -5.57 15.14 2.01
CA GLU A 66 -4.96 16.29 1.33
C GLU A 66 -4.02 17.14 2.22
N PRO A 67 -4.32 17.41 3.51
CA PRO A 67 -3.39 18.13 4.38
C PRO A 67 -2.04 17.44 4.59
N LEU A 68 -2.03 16.11 4.64
CA LEU A 68 -0.81 15.31 4.80
C LEU A 68 -0.05 15.23 3.47
N VAL A 69 -0.77 15.16 2.35
CA VAL A 69 -0.15 15.24 1.02
C VAL A 69 0.62 16.56 0.84
N ARG A 70 0.06 17.68 1.31
CA ARG A 70 0.75 18.99 1.29
C ARG A 70 2.00 19.02 2.18
N LEU A 71 1.93 18.42 3.37
CA LEU A 71 3.07 18.28 4.26
C LEU A 71 4.20 17.47 3.59
N ILE A 72 3.86 16.33 2.97
CA ILE A 72 4.83 15.48 2.26
C ILE A 72 5.44 16.24 1.08
N ARG A 73 4.65 16.99 0.32
CA ARG A 73 5.16 17.84 -0.76
C ARG A 73 6.13 18.89 -0.24
N ALA A 74 5.81 19.57 0.87
CA ALA A 74 6.70 20.54 1.50
C ALA A 74 8.01 19.90 1.98
N ALA A 75 7.93 18.68 2.54
CA ALA A 75 9.11 17.89 2.90
C ALA A 75 9.98 17.55 1.68
N ALA A 76 9.35 17.13 0.57
CA ALA A 76 10.03 16.72 -0.65
C ALA A 76 10.78 17.88 -1.33
N VAL A 77 10.32 19.12 -1.18
CA VAL A 77 11.03 20.33 -1.65
C VAL A 77 11.92 20.97 -0.57
N ASN A 78 12.24 20.21 0.49
CA ASN A 78 13.10 20.62 1.59
C ASN A 78 12.65 21.90 2.33
N SER A 79 11.35 22.21 2.33
CA SER A 79 10.79 23.36 3.03
C SER A 79 10.58 23.12 4.54
N LEU A 80 10.90 21.91 5.02
CA LEU A 80 10.75 21.48 6.42
C LEU A 80 12.09 21.09 7.08
N GLY A 81 13.23 21.52 6.53
CA GLY A 81 14.57 21.09 6.96
C GLY A 81 15.04 21.56 8.34
N GLY A 82 14.12 21.99 9.22
CA GLY A 82 14.41 22.48 10.55
C GLY A 82 13.99 21.49 11.65
N PRO A 83 14.55 21.64 12.88
CA PRO A 83 14.15 20.83 14.01
C PRO A 83 12.73 21.17 14.46
N ALA A 84 12.02 20.17 14.98
CA ALA A 84 10.66 20.32 15.48
C ALA A 84 10.43 19.53 16.77
N LYS A 85 9.48 19.99 17.58
CA LYS A 85 9.04 19.28 18.78
C LYS A 85 7.74 18.56 18.48
N LEU A 86 7.77 17.23 18.54
CA LEU A 86 6.60 16.37 18.38
C LEU A 86 6.17 15.82 19.76
N PRO A 87 4.93 15.33 19.89
CA PRO A 87 4.50 14.61 21.09
C PRO A 87 5.37 13.39 21.41
N THR A 88 5.94 12.76 20.38
CA THR A 88 6.83 11.60 20.46
C THR A 88 8.27 11.95 20.83
N GLY A 89 8.66 13.23 20.78
CA GLY A 89 10.00 13.68 21.10
C GLY A 89 10.49 14.82 20.22
N HIS A 90 11.78 15.15 20.36
CA HIS A 90 12.43 16.13 19.50
C HIS A 90 12.94 15.45 18.22
N VAL A 91 12.66 16.05 17.07
CA VAL A 91 13.20 15.63 15.78
C VAL A 91 14.15 16.69 15.26
N SER A 92 15.36 16.28 14.88
CA SER A 92 16.39 17.20 14.36
C SER A 92 16.04 17.78 12.99
N ASN A 93 15.26 17.05 12.21
CA ASN A 93 14.77 17.48 10.89
C ASN A 93 13.34 16.96 10.68
N LEU A 94 12.39 17.89 10.58
CA LEU A 94 10.97 17.56 10.37
C LEU A 94 10.72 16.98 8.98
N GLY A 95 11.42 17.47 7.94
CA GLY A 95 11.28 16.97 6.57
C GLY A 95 11.68 15.50 6.44
N ASP A 96 12.85 15.14 6.97
CA ASP A 96 13.33 13.74 6.94
C ASP A 96 12.37 12.81 7.69
N TYR A 97 11.88 13.26 8.85
CA TYR A 97 10.90 12.53 9.64
C TYR A 97 9.59 12.27 8.87
N VAL A 98 9.05 13.31 8.21
CA VAL A 98 7.82 13.19 7.40
C VAL A 98 8.02 12.22 6.23
N LEU A 99 9.15 12.31 5.53
CA LEU A 99 9.44 11.43 4.40
C LEU A 99 9.61 9.98 4.84
N ALA A 100 10.28 9.75 5.97
CA ALA A 100 10.42 8.41 6.56
C ALA A 100 9.05 7.82 6.94
N ALA A 101 8.21 8.56 7.67
CA ALA A 101 6.88 8.11 8.06
C ALA A 101 5.99 7.83 6.82
N ALA A 102 6.05 8.69 5.80
CA ALA A 102 5.30 8.48 4.55
C ALA A 102 5.77 7.23 3.78
N ALA A 103 7.08 6.98 3.74
CA ALA A 103 7.64 5.78 3.11
C ALA A 103 7.23 4.50 3.86
N LEU A 104 7.29 4.51 5.19
CA LEU A 104 6.85 3.39 6.03
C LEU A 104 5.35 3.15 5.92
N TYR A 105 4.55 4.22 5.86
CA TYR A 105 3.11 4.14 5.59
C TYR A 105 2.88 3.44 4.25
N ALA A 106 3.50 3.92 3.17
CA ALA A 106 3.36 3.34 1.83
C ALA A 106 3.83 1.88 1.74
N ALA A 107 4.82 1.49 2.54
CA ALA A 107 5.28 0.11 2.67
C ALA A 107 4.33 -0.78 3.50
N GLY A 108 3.28 -0.22 4.10
CA GLY A 108 2.33 -0.94 4.95
C GLY A 108 2.91 -1.29 6.34
N LEU A 109 4.00 -0.64 6.75
CA LEU A 109 4.64 -0.88 8.04
C LEU A 109 3.98 -0.01 9.10
N GLU A 110 3.18 -0.65 9.97
CA GLU A 110 2.43 0.00 11.06
C GLU A 110 1.65 1.25 10.59
N PRO A 111 0.77 1.13 9.59
CA PRO A 111 0.20 2.29 8.89
C PRO A 111 -0.57 3.24 9.81
N GLU A 112 -1.22 2.74 10.87
CA GLU A 112 -1.90 3.57 11.87
C GLU A 112 -0.93 4.42 12.69
N ARG A 113 0.21 3.83 13.06
CA ARG A 113 1.30 4.54 13.75
C ARG A 113 1.91 5.61 12.86
N GLN A 114 2.21 5.27 11.61
CA GLN A 114 2.77 6.23 10.65
C GLN A 114 1.79 7.37 10.33
N LEU A 115 0.50 7.07 10.25
CA LEU A 115 -0.54 8.08 10.07
C LEU A 115 -0.61 9.04 11.26
N SER A 116 -0.55 8.52 12.49
CA SER A 116 -0.48 9.33 13.71
C SER A 116 0.75 10.24 13.73
N ASP A 117 1.91 9.69 13.36
CA ASP A 117 3.18 10.42 13.28
C ASP A 117 3.13 11.55 12.24
N LEU A 118 2.52 11.31 11.07
CA LEU A 118 2.30 12.34 10.05
C LEU A 118 1.38 13.47 10.53
N TRP A 119 0.35 13.16 11.31
CA TRP A 119 -0.53 14.19 11.91
C TRP A 119 0.18 15.01 12.99
N ALA A 120 1.02 14.37 13.81
CA ALA A 120 1.86 15.07 14.77
C ALA A 120 2.82 16.04 14.07
N ALA A 121 3.51 15.58 13.02
CA ALA A 121 4.38 16.41 12.19
C ALA A 121 3.62 17.56 11.52
N ARG A 122 2.40 17.29 11.03
CA ARG A 122 1.52 18.32 10.48
C ARG A 122 1.23 19.41 11.51
N GLY A 123 0.92 19.03 12.75
CA GLY A 123 0.65 19.95 13.85
C GLY A 123 1.84 20.86 14.14
N ALA A 124 3.05 20.29 14.24
CA ALA A 124 4.27 21.06 14.45
C ALA A 124 4.58 22.06 13.31
N TRP A 125 4.14 21.77 12.08
CA TRP A 125 4.35 22.66 10.93
C TRP A 125 3.39 23.86 10.87
N VAL A 126 2.15 23.74 11.39
CA VAL A 126 1.21 24.88 11.47
C VAL A 126 1.26 25.65 12.79
N SER A 127 2.03 25.18 13.76
CA SER A 127 2.17 25.83 15.06
C SER A 127 3.12 27.02 15.03
#